data_AF-A0A2K1NV42-F1
#
_entry.id   AF-A0A2K1NV42-F1
#
_cell.length_a   1.000
_cell.length_b   1.000
_cell.length_c   1.000
_cell.angle_alpha   90.00
_cell.angle_beta   90.00
_cell.angle_gamma   90.00
#
_symmetry.space_group_name_H-M   'P 1'
#
loop_
_entity.id
_entity.type
_entity.pdbx_description
1 polymer ?
#
loop_
_entity_poly.entity_id
_entity_poly.type
_entity_poly.pdbx_seq_one_letter_code
_entity_poly.pdbx_strand_id
1 'polypeptide(L)'
;MPKLYQAQPLTGFKYLHGRKGDKAFHIGPLNAPVTMEEVEKVVIECRANDFNKADVLGWEWSYEVNELAKARAKENEVVLKITDFQIPPTGELAQISSKVKDPRDLMD
;
A
#
# COMPACT_ATOMS: atom_id res chain seq x y z
N MET A 1 -3.50 -15.01 7.16
CA MET A 1 -3.54 -13.61 6.67
C MET A 1 -2.11 -13.10 6.57
N PRO A 2 -1.70 -12.32 5.55
CA PRO A 2 -2.47 -11.82 4.41
C PRO A 2 -2.01 -12.44 3.07
N LYS A 3 -2.93 -13.14 2.37
CA LYS A 3 -2.78 -13.54 0.96
C LYS A 3 -3.08 -12.38 -0.01
N LEU A 4 -3.19 -11.14 0.47
CA LEU A 4 -3.64 -10.00 -0.35
C LEU A 4 -2.66 -9.63 -1.48
N TYR A 5 -1.36 -9.89 -1.32
CA TYR A 5 -0.36 -9.51 -2.34
C TYR A 5 0.49 -10.66 -2.89
N GLN A 6 0.38 -11.88 -2.34
CA GLN A 6 1.39 -12.95 -2.53
C GLN A 6 2.83 -12.46 -2.26
N ALA A 7 2.98 -11.47 -1.38
CA ALA A 7 4.27 -10.93 -1.01
C ALA A 7 4.93 -11.86 0.02
N GLN A 8 6.24 -12.04 -0.11
CA GLN A 8 7.06 -12.66 0.92
C GLN A 8 7.26 -11.63 2.04
N PRO A 9 6.95 -11.97 3.31
CA PRO A 9 7.25 -11.08 4.42
C PRO A 9 8.76 -10.87 4.51
N LEU A 10 9.17 -9.63 4.77
CA LEU A 10 10.55 -9.29 5.03
C LEU A 10 10.76 -9.20 6.54
N THR A 11 11.89 -9.73 7.02
CA THR A 11 12.27 -9.68 8.45
C THR A 11 13.61 -8.98 8.59
N GLY A 12 13.78 -8.20 9.65
CA GLY A 12 15.00 -7.39 9.88
C GLY A 12 15.00 -6.01 9.20
N PHE A 13 13.91 -5.63 8.55
CA PHE A 13 13.70 -4.31 7.96
C PHE A 13 12.90 -3.43 8.90
N LYS A 14 13.15 -2.12 8.90
CA LYS A 14 12.51 -1.19 9.82
C LYS A 14 11.21 -0.62 9.24
N TYR A 15 11.14 -0.46 7.93
CA TYR A 15 10.01 0.14 7.22
C TYR A 15 9.44 -0.82 6.17
N LEU A 16 10.26 -1.66 5.53
CA LEU A 16 9.76 -2.63 4.55
C LEU A 16 9.12 -3.84 5.24
N HIS A 17 7.85 -4.08 4.95
CA HIS A 17 7.07 -5.18 5.55
C HIS A 17 7.02 -6.42 4.65
N GLY A 18 7.28 -6.29 3.35
CA GLY A 18 7.28 -7.42 2.44
C GLY A 18 7.89 -7.10 1.09
N ARG A 19 8.05 -8.13 0.25
CA ARG A 19 8.49 -8.00 -1.13
C ARG A 19 7.74 -8.94 -2.08
N LYS A 20 7.72 -8.60 -3.36
CA LYS A 20 7.24 -9.46 -4.45
C LYS A 20 8.18 -9.26 -5.64
N GLY A 21 9.05 -10.23 -5.89
CA GLY A 21 10.12 -10.10 -6.86
C GLY A 21 11.10 -8.98 -6.44
N ASP A 22 11.34 -8.05 -7.35
CA ASP A 22 12.19 -6.86 -7.19
C ASP A 22 11.50 -5.67 -6.52
N LYS A 23 10.22 -5.81 -6.13
CA LYS A 23 9.42 -4.75 -5.52
C LYS A 23 9.23 -4.96 -4.01
N ALA A 24 9.52 -3.92 -3.23
CA ALA A 24 9.25 -3.88 -1.81
C ALA A 24 7.88 -3.26 -1.49
N PHE A 25 7.36 -3.55 -0.29
CA PHE A 25 6.11 -3.00 0.23
C PHE A 25 6.32 -2.39 1.61
N HIS A 26 5.77 -1.21 1.79
CA HIS A 26 5.56 -0.60 3.10
C HIS A 26 4.05 -0.51 3.35
N ILE A 27 3.67 -0.67 4.62
CA ILE A 27 2.29 -0.53 5.08
C ILE A 27 2.33 0.64 6.03
N GLY A 28 1.73 1.75 5.59
CA GLY A 28 1.64 2.96 6.39
C GLY A 28 0.62 2.82 7.53
N PRO A 29 0.43 3.89 8.30
CA PRO A 29 -0.49 3.91 9.42
C PRO A 29 -1.93 3.61 9.02
N LEU A 30 -2.65 2.90 9.91
CA LEU A 30 -4.07 2.57 9.73
C LEU A 30 -5.01 3.69 10.20
N ASN A 31 -4.51 4.60 11.04
CA ASN A 31 -5.29 5.62 11.73
C ASN A 31 -4.70 7.04 11.54
N ALA A 32 -3.84 7.22 10.55
CA ALA A 32 -3.23 8.50 10.21
C ALA A 32 -2.87 8.53 8.72
N PRO A 33 -2.71 9.72 8.12
CA PRO A 33 -2.26 9.83 6.74
C PRO A 33 -0.78 9.44 6.61
N VAL A 34 -0.43 8.86 5.46
CA VAL A 34 0.97 8.65 5.05
C VAL A 34 1.67 10.01 4.97
N THR A 35 2.84 10.10 5.59
CA THR A 35 3.63 11.34 5.64
C THR A 35 4.87 11.25 4.75
N MET A 36 5.41 12.41 4.35
CA MET A 36 6.65 12.45 3.57
C MET A 36 7.87 11.92 4.34
N GLU A 37 7.91 12.11 5.66
CA GLU A 37 8.99 11.57 6.49
C GLU A 37 9.03 10.04 6.41
N GLU A 38 7.86 9.40 6.44
CA GLU A 38 7.74 7.94 6.31
C GLU A 38 8.13 7.45 4.92
N VAL A 39 7.64 8.13 3.87
CA VAL A 39 8.03 7.85 2.49
C VAL A 39 9.55 7.93 2.31
N GLU A 40 10.19 8.96 2.86
CA GLU A 40 11.64 9.14 2.76
C GLU A 40 12.41 7.99 3.40
N LYS A 41 11.99 7.56 4.59
CA LYS A 41 12.55 6.39 5.28
C LYS A 41 12.43 5.12 4.44
N VAL A 42 11.27 4.91 3.79
CA VAL A 42 11.04 3.77 2.89
C VAL A 42 11.99 3.84 1.68
N VAL A 43 12.12 5.00 1.03
CA VAL A 43 12.99 5.18 -0.14
C VAL A 43 14.46 4.90 0.21
N ILE A 44 14.94 5.43 1.34
CA ILE A 44 16.30 5.22 1.82
C ILE A 44 16.55 3.73 2.09
N GLU A 45 15.62 3.07 2.79
CA GLU A 45 15.75 1.64 3.08
C GLU A 45 15.69 0.78 1.82
N CYS A 46 14.86 1.15 0.83
CA CYS A 46 14.85 0.50 -0.48
C CYS A 46 16.21 0.59 -1.16
N ARG A 47 16.80 1.79 -1.23
CA ARG A 47 18.10 2.00 -1.87
C ARG A 47 19.23 1.27 -1.16
N ALA A 48 19.20 1.22 0.17
CA ALA A 48 20.19 0.51 0.98
C ALA A 48 20.14 -1.02 0.81
N ASN A 49 19.04 -1.56 0.28
CA ASN A 49 18.80 -2.99 0.13
C ASN A 49 18.54 -3.40 -1.34
N ASP A 50 19.02 -2.61 -2.30
CA ASP A 50 18.94 -2.86 -3.74
C ASP A 50 17.50 -3.04 -4.30
N PHE A 51 16.50 -2.46 -3.63
CA PHE A 51 15.14 -2.38 -4.16
C PHE A 51 14.98 -1.13 -5.02
N ASN A 52 14.70 -1.31 -6.31
CA ASN A 52 14.43 -0.23 -7.25
C ASN A 52 12.94 0.09 -7.42
N LYS A 53 12.05 -0.65 -6.75
CA LYS A 53 10.60 -0.45 -6.76
C LYS A 53 10.01 -0.59 -5.37
N ALA A 54 9.09 0.30 -5.01
CA ALA A 54 8.41 0.30 -3.72
C ALA A 54 6.93 0.69 -3.87
N ASP A 55 6.05 -0.07 -3.22
CA ASP A 55 4.66 0.35 -3.02
C ASP A 55 4.45 0.74 -1.55
N VAL A 56 3.90 1.93 -1.32
CA VAL A 56 3.46 2.39 0.00
C VAL A 56 1.95 2.23 0.07
N LEU A 57 1.47 1.34 0.94
CA LEU A 57 0.05 1.10 1.17
C LEU A 57 -0.44 1.99 2.32
N GLY A 58 -1.28 2.97 2.02
CA GLY A 58 -1.82 3.90 3.00
C GLY A 58 -3.34 3.83 3.10
N TRP A 59 -3.89 3.93 4.31
CA TRP A 59 -5.34 4.10 4.48
C TRP A 59 -5.77 5.51 4.05
N GLU A 60 -5.01 6.51 4.48
CA GLU A 60 -5.16 7.91 4.11
C GLU A 60 -3.86 8.44 3.51
N TRP A 61 -3.96 9.24 2.45
CA TRP A 61 -2.85 9.93 1.84
C TRP A 61 -3.35 11.13 1.03
N SER A 62 -2.50 12.11 0.80
CA SER A 62 -2.83 13.31 0.02
C SER A 62 -2.13 13.30 -1.33
N TYR A 63 -2.75 13.91 -2.34
CA TYR A 63 -2.16 14.04 -3.67
C TYR A 63 -0.77 14.69 -3.63
N GLU A 64 -0.59 15.73 -2.81
CA GLU A 64 0.71 16.38 -2.61
C GLU A 64 1.79 15.39 -2.14
N VAL A 65 1.49 14.57 -1.13
CA VAL A 65 2.40 13.53 -0.63
C VAL A 65 2.74 12.55 -1.75
N ASN A 66 1.77 12.13 -2.56
CA ASN A 66 2.02 11.21 -3.67
C ASN A 66 2.95 11.80 -4.74
N GLU A 67 2.78 13.07 -5.10
CA GLU A 67 3.64 13.73 -6.09
C GLU A 67 5.06 13.94 -5.55
N LEU A 68 5.18 14.42 -4.31
CA LEU A 68 6.46 14.59 -3.63
C LEU A 68 7.18 13.24 -3.43
N ALA A 69 6.43 12.19 -3.09
CA ALA A 69 6.96 10.84 -2.91
C ALA A 69 7.57 10.29 -4.21
N LYS A 70 6.89 10.46 -5.35
CA LYS A 70 7.42 10.07 -6.67
C LYS A 70 8.68 10.84 -7.02
N ALA A 71 8.69 12.15 -6.77
CA ALA A 71 9.87 12.98 -7.02
C ALA A 71 11.06 12.48 -6.17
N ARG A 72 10.86 12.31 -4.86
CA ARG A 72 11.89 11.86 -3.91
C ARG A 72 12.42 10.47 -4.24
N ALA A 73 11.54 9.56 -4.61
CA ALA A 73 11.94 8.21 -4.99
C ALA A 73 12.77 8.23 -6.28
N LYS A 74 12.38 9.03 -7.27
CA LYS A 74 13.11 9.18 -8.53
C LYS A 74 14.52 9.73 -8.32
N GLU A 75 14.73 10.65 -7.39
CA GLU A 75 16.07 11.14 -7.00
C GLU A 75 16.98 10.02 -6.48
N ASN A 76 16.40 8.97 -5.90
CA ASN A 76 17.11 7.81 -5.35
C ASN A 76 17.10 6.60 -6.30
N GLU A 77 16.71 6.79 -7.56
CA GLU A 77 16.55 5.73 -8.56
C GLU A 77 15.55 4.63 -8.14
N VAL A 78 14.57 4.98 -7.29
CA VAL A 78 13.49 4.10 -6.84
C VAL A 78 12.18 4.55 -7.51
N VAL A 79 11.43 3.60 -8.06
CA VAL A 79 10.07 3.85 -8.53
C VAL A 79 9.12 3.60 -7.38
N LEU A 80 8.47 4.66 -6.88
CA LEU A 80 7.54 4.58 -5.76
C LEU A 80 6.11 4.88 -6.19
N LYS A 81 5.16 4.10 -5.68
CA LYS A 81 3.73 4.37 -5.81
C LYS A 81 3.05 4.32 -4.45
N ILE A 82 2.28 5.36 -4.12
CA ILE A 82 1.32 5.30 -3.02
C ILE A 82 0.03 4.69 -3.57
N THR A 83 -0.46 3.65 -2.92
CA THR A 83 -1.72 3.00 -3.26
C THR A 83 -2.56 2.93 -2.00
N ASP A 84 -3.86 3.14 -2.16
CA ASP A 84 -4.79 3.01 -1.05
C ASP A 84 -4.76 1.56 -0.55
N PHE A 85 -5.04 1.39 0.74
CA PHE A 85 -5.33 0.09 1.32
C PHE A 85 -6.71 -0.40 0.84
N GLN A 86 -6.93 -0.46 -0.48
CA GLN A 86 -8.09 -1.14 -1.02
C GLN A 86 -7.86 -2.63 -0.81
N ILE A 87 -8.59 -3.19 0.16
CA ILE A 87 -9.03 -4.57 0.01
C ILE A 87 -9.82 -4.53 -1.31
N PRO A 88 -9.34 -5.13 -2.42
CA PRO A 88 -10.22 -5.27 -3.57
C PRO A 88 -11.49 -5.89 -3.02
N PRO A 89 -12.71 -5.44 -3.39
CA PRO A 89 -13.91 -6.14 -2.98
C PRO A 89 -13.66 -7.58 -3.39
N THR A 90 -13.36 -8.45 -2.42
CA THR A 90 -13.11 -9.84 -2.69
C THR A 90 -14.37 -10.28 -3.45
N GLY A 91 -14.24 -11.13 -4.46
CA GLY A 91 -15.40 -11.48 -5.30
C GLY A 91 -16.66 -11.91 -4.52
N GLU A 92 -16.51 -12.21 -3.23
CA GLU A 92 -17.56 -12.30 -2.21
C GLU A 92 -18.37 -10.99 -1.98
N LEU A 93 -17.74 -9.84 -1.73
CA LEU A 93 -18.44 -8.56 -1.51
C LEU A 93 -19.23 -8.08 -2.74
N ALA A 94 -18.68 -8.30 -3.94
CA ALA A 94 -19.38 -8.00 -5.20
C ALA A 94 -20.57 -8.95 -5.47
N GLN A 95 -20.50 -10.20 -4.96
CA GLN A 95 -21.63 -11.13 -5.02
C GLN A 95 -22.72 -10.78 -4.01
N ILE A 96 -22.38 -10.18 -2.87
CA ILE A 96 -23.37 -9.73 -1.88
C ILE A 96 -24.10 -8.48 -2.40
N SER A 97 -23.40 -7.52 -3.01
CA SER A 97 -24.02 -6.31 -3.57
C SER A 97 -24.94 -6.58 -4.76
N SER A 98 -24.72 -7.68 -5.50
CA SER A 98 -25.57 -8.09 -6.64
C SER A 98 -26.79 -8.92 -6.22
N LYS A 99 -26.83 -9.42 -4.98
CA LYS A 99 -27.97 -10.17 -4.42
C LYS A 99 -28.92 -9.32 -3.58
N VAL A 100 -28.47 -8.14 -3.10
CA VAL A 100 -29.37 -7.16 -2.48
C VAL A 100 -30.03 -6.34 -3.59
N LYS A 101 -31.17 -6.81 -4.09
CA LYS A 101 -31.95 -6.11 -5.12
C LYS A 101 -32.93 -5.07 -4.56
N ASP A 102 -33.17 -5.05 -3.26
CA ASP A 102 -34.02 -4.03 -2.65
C ASP A 102 -33.65 -3.84 -1.16
N PRO A 103 -33.40 -2.62 -0.68
CA PRO A 103 -33.05 -2.36 0.73
C PRO A 103 -34.19 -2.64 1.72
N ARG A 104 -35.39 -2.99 1.23
CA ARG A 104 -36.58 -3.34 2.02
C ARG A 104 -36.60 -4.79 2.52
N ASP A 105 -35.84 -5.71 1.91
CA ASP A 105 -35.66 -7.10 2.39
C ASP A 105 -34.76 -7.21 3.65
N LEU A 106 -34.26 -6.08 4.16
CA LEU A 106 -33.43 -5.99 5.38
C LEU A 106 -34.19 -5.48 6.60
N MET A 107 -35.48 -5.18 6.45
CA MET A 107 -36.40 -4.75 7.51
C MET A 107 -37.60 -5.71 7.55
N ASP A 108 -37.36 -6.95 7.98
CA ASP A 108 -38.34 -7.72 8.73
C ASP A 108 -37.90 -7.74 10.20
#